data_AF-A0A0L8IKI4-F1
#
_entry.id   AF-A0A0L8IKI4-F1
#
_cell.length_a   1.000
_cell.length_b   1.000
_cell.length_c   1.000
_cell.angle_alpha   90.00
_cell.angle_beta   90.00
_cell.angle_gamma   90.00
#
_symmetry.space_group_name_H-M   'P 1'
#
loop_
_entity.id
_entity.type
_entity.pdbx_description
1 polymer ?
#
loop_
_entity_poly.entity_id
_entity_poly.type
_entity_poly.pdbx_seq_one_letter_code
_entity_poly.pdbx_strand_id
1 'polypeptide(L)'
;MDMCLALAELLAKEALRNVLLFCGVLTAIVSMYMVLATAKKKQTADLLFGCRLDEQLQLGNARIAAMHDAQSPMKDLLLSCNEADRKEKEAVKYVLNHWERVAVGIVQGIYHEEMLRQSNHSNVVSLYKKAKPFIDAVRYKEQKDTFYRHFEKMALSWDERPLKNLSTWPYFKKSA
;
A
#
# COMPACT_ATOMS: atom_id res chain seq x y z
N MET A 1 9.97 25.56 52.02
CA MET A 1 11.20 24.75 52.11
C MET A 1 10.86 23.27 52.32
N ASP A 2 9.83 22.99 53.12
CA ASP A 2 9.40 21.62 53.46
C ASP A 2 8.87 20.78 52.28
N MET A 3 8.19 21.41 51.30
CA MET A 3 7.70 20.70 50.11
C MET A 3 8.83 20.14 49.23
N CYS A 4 9.95 20.86 49.10
CA CYS A 4 11.10 20.40 48.31
C CYS A 4 11.84 19.25 49.00
N LEU A 5 11.95 19.31 50.34
CA LEU A 5 12.54 18.24 51.15
C LEU A 5 11.67 16.97 51.11
N ALA A 6 10.34 17.11 51.25
CA ALA A 6 9.41 15.99 51.13
C ALA A 6 9.45 15.34 49.73
N LEU A 7 9.59 16.14 48.67
CA LEU A 7 9.74 15.63 47.30
C LEU A 7 11.06 14.87 47.12
N ALA A 8 12.15 15.39 47.70
CA ALA A 8 13.47 14.77 47.65
C ALA A 8 13.48 13.42 48.40
N GLU A 9 12.88 13.33 49.59
CA GLU A 9 12.74 12.07 50.33
C GLU A 9 11.85 11.06 49.58
N LEU A 10 10.79 11.53 48.94
CA LEU A 10 9.91 10.68 48.14
C LEU A 10 10.63 10.10 46.90
N LEU A 11 11.44 10.93 46.22
CA LEU A 11 12.27 10.53 45.07
C LEU A 11 13.49 9.68 45.47
N ALA A 12 13.98 9.84 46.70
CA ALA A 12 15.08 9.05 47.25
C ALA A 12 14.70 7.59 47.53
N LYS A 13 13.39 7.27 47.60
CA LYS A 13 12.91 5.88 47.71
C LYS A 13 13.33 5.10 46.46
N GLU A 14 14.17 4.09 46.66
CA GLU A 14 14.74 3.29 45.57
C GLU A 14 13.68 2.66 44.67
N ALA A 15 12.56 2.22 45.25
CA ALA A 15 11.41 1.70 44.52
C ALA A 15 10.81 2.74 43.55
N LEU A 16 10.63 3.99 44.00
CA LEU A 16 10.04 5.05 43.19
C LEU A 16 11.00 5.49 42.07
N ARG A 17 12.30 5.61 42.37
CA ARG A 17 13.34 5.87 41.36
C ARG A 17 13.34 4.80 40.26
N ASN A 18 13.31 3.53 40.63
CA ASN A 18 13.32 2.44 39.65
C ASN A 18 12.04 2.45 38.80
N VAL A 19 10.87 2.68 39.40
CA VAL A 19 9.59 2.81 38.66
C VAL A 19 9.65 3.96 37.65
N LEU A 20 10.18 5.12 38.03
CA LEU A 20 10.33 6.26 37.11
C LEU A 20 11.25 5.93 35.93
N LEU A 21 12.37 5.23 36.16
CA LEU A 21 13.26 4.77 35.10
C LEU A 21 12.56 3.79 34.14
N PHE A 22 11.82 2.82 34.68
CA PHE A 22 11.03 1.89 33.85
C PHE A 22 9.97 2.63 33.02
N CYS A 23 9.24 3.57 33.61
CA CYS A 23 8.27 4.40 32.90
C CYS A 23 8.94 5.18 31.76
N GLY A 24 10.12 5.77 32.00
CA GLY A 24 10.87 6.49 30.98
C GLY A 24 11.25 5.60 29.79
N VAL A 25 11.75 4.39 30.06
CA VAL A 25 12.06 3.41 29.01
C VAL A 25 10.81 3.00 28.23
N LEU A 26 9.69 2.74 28.92
CA LEU A 26 8.42 2.40 28.27
C LEU A 26 7.92 3.54 27.38
N THR A 27 7.96 4.79 27.85
CA THR A 27 7.58 5.96 27.04
C THR A 27 8.45 6.09 25.81
N ALA A 28 9.76 5.87 25.90
CA ALA A 28 10.66 5.89 24.76
C ALA A 28 10.34 4.81 23.71
N ILE A 29 10.05 3.58 24.16
CA ILE A 29 9.66 2.47 23.29
C ILE A 29 8.35 2.79 22.56
N VAL A 30 7.32 3.24 23.29
CA VAL A 30 6.03 3.62 22.71
C VAL A 30 6.18 4.77 21.71
N SER A 31 6.97 5.79 22.06
CA SER A 31 7.26 6.92 21.17
C SER A 31 7.94 6.46 19.87
N MET A 32 8.92 5.57 19.96
CA MET A 32 9.58 5.00 18.78
C MET A 32 8.60 4.28 17.85
N TYR A 33 7.68 3.46 18.39
CA TYR A 33 6.67 2.79 17.57
C TYR A 33 5.70 3.78 16.89
N MET A 34 5.30 4.86 17.59
CA MET A 34 4.44 5.90 17.02
C MET A 34 5.13 6.68 15.89
N VAL A 35 6.43 6.97 16.05
CA VAL A 35 7.25 7.61 15.01
C VAL A 35 7.34 6.71 13.78
N LEU A 36 7.63 5.42 13.95
CA LEU A 36 7.67 4.46 12.83
C LEU A 36 6.33 4.35 12.11
N ALA A 37 5.21 4.29 12.85
CA ALA A 37 3.88 4.26 12.27
C ALA A 37 3.56 5.53 11.46
N THR A 38 3.97 6.69 11.97
CA THR A 38 3.79 7.99 11.28
C THR A 38 4.65 8.08 10.02
N ALA A 39 5.90 7.61 10.08
CA ALA A 39 6.80 7.56 8.94
C ALA A 39 6.24 6.71 7.79
N LYS A 40 5.70 5.52 8.08
CA LYS A 40 5.04 4.67 7.07
C LYS A 40 3.85 5.37 6.43
N LYS A 41 2.99 6.02 7.23
CA LYS A 41 1.84 6.78 6.73
C LYS A 41 2.28 7.95 5.82
N LYS A 42 3.35 8.66 6.20
CA LYS A 42 3.93 9.72 5.37
C LYS A 42 4.46 9.18 4.04
N GLN A 43 5.29 8.14 4.07
CA GLN A 43 5.81 7.50 2.85
C GLN A 43 4.69 6.98 1.93
N THR A 44 3.60 6.50 2.52
CA THR A 44 2.42 6.07 1.78
C THR A 44 1.70 7.26 1.13
N ALA A 45 1.56 8.38 1.84
CA ALA A 45 0.99 9.59 1.27
C ALA A 45 1.87 10.15 0.13
N ASP A 46 3.19 10.17 0.32
CA ASP A 46 4.14 10.60 -0.72
C ASP A 46 4.04 9.71 -1.98
N LEU A 47 3.92 8.39 -1.80
CA LEU A 47 3.63 7.46 -2.90
C LEU A 47 2.32 7.82 -3.60
N LEU A 48 1.22 8.01 -2.86
CA LEU A 48 -0.09 8.33 -3.43
C LEU A 48 -0.07 9.66 -4.21
N PHE A 49 0.64 10.67 -3.70
CA PHE A 49 0.83 11.92 -4.42
C PHE A 49 1.68 11.73 -5.68
N GLY A 50 2.75 10.94 -5.59
CA GLY A 50 3.57 10.55 -6.74
C GLY A 50 2.78 9.83 -7.83
N CYS A 51 1.94 8.86 -7.46
CA CYS A 51 1.04 8.15 -8.39
C CYS A 51 0.11 9.11 -9.13
N ARG A 52 -0.38 10.16 -8.46
CA ARG A 52 -1.25 11.17 -9.07
C ARG A 52 -0.52 12.02 -10.10
N LEU A 53 0.78 12.25 -9.94
CA LEU A 53 1.60 13.07 -10.84
C LEU A 53 2.23 12.24 -11.97
N ASP A 54 2.13 10.92 -11.93
CA ASP A 54 2.69 10.01 -12.93
C ASP A 54 1.76 9.92 -14.16
N GLU A 55 2.02 10.74 -15.17
CA GLU A 55 1.28 10.75 -16.44
C GLU A 55 1.33 9.40 -17.16
N GLN A 56 2.45 8.66 -17.07
CA GLN A 56 2.58 7.34 -17.69
C GLN A 56 1.66 6.32 -17.02
N LEU A 57 1.53 6.40 -15.69
CA LEU A 57 0.59 5.58 -14.93
C LEU A 57 -0.87 5.91 -15.28
N GLN A 58 -1.21 7.19 -15.42
CA GLN A 58 -2.56 7.60 -15.84
C GLN A 58 -2.89 7.11 -17.25
N LEU A 59 -1.99 7.34 -18.21
CA LEU A 59 -2.15 6.90 -19.60
C LEU A 59 -2.27 5.37 -19.70
N GLY A 60 -1.44 4.63 -18.96
CA GLY A 60 -1.50 3.18 -18.94
C GLY A 60 -2.80 2.65 -18.36
N ASN A 61 -3.31 3.24 -17.27
CA ASN A 61 -4.60 2.87 -16.69
C ASN A 61 -5.77 3.12 -17.68
N ALA A 62 -5.75 4.25 -18.39
CA ALA A 62 -6.74 4.56 -19.41
C ALA A 62 -6.73 3.55 -20.56
N ARG A 63 -5.53 3.14 -21.01
CA ARG A 63 -5.37 2.11 -22.05
C ARG A 63 -5.90 0.74 -21.61
N ILE A 64 -5.57 0.29 -20.39
CA ILE A 64 -6.08 -0.98 -19.86
C ILE A 64 -7.61 -0.96 -19.74
N ALA A 65 -8.19 0.18 -19.36
CA ALA A 65 -9.64 0.33 -19.32
C ALA A 65 -10.26 0.17 -20.72
N ALA A 66 -9.72 0.86 -21.72
CA ALA A 66 -10.22 0.81 -23.11
C ALA A 66 -10.10 -0.59 -23.75
N MET A 67 -9.03 -1.34 -23.45
CA MET A 67 -8.83 -2.70 -23.99
C MET A 67 -9.89 -3.68 -23.51
N HIS A 68 -10.40 -3.51 -22.29
CA HIS A 68 -11.43 -4.38 -21.74
C HIS A 68 -12.78 -4.18 -22.44
N ASP A 69 -13.12 -2.94 -22.78
CA ASP A 69 -14.40 -2.59 -23.41
C ASP A 69 -14.44 -3.00 -24.90
N ALA A 70 -13.27 -3.09 -25.55
CA ALA A 70 -13.15 -3.41 -26.97
C ALA A 70 -13.20 -4.92 -27.31
N GLN A 71 -13.41 -5.82 -26.33
CA GLN A 71 -13.31 -7.28 -26.49
C GLN A 71 -11.98 -7.78 -27.13
N SER A 72 -10.97 -6.93 -27.29
CA SER A 72 -9.66 -7.35 -27.79
C SER A 72 -8.94 -8.15 -26.71
N PRO A 73 -8.54 -9.40 -26.96
CA PRO A 73 -7.88 -10.20 -25.94
C PRO A 73 -6.57 -9.53 -25.58
N MET A 74 -6.43 -9.07 -24.33
CA MET A 74 -5.17 -8.49 -23.85
C MET A 74 -3.97 -9.47 -23.92
N LYS A 75 -4.27 -10.76 -24.19
CA LYS A 75 -3.33 -11.81 -24.57
C LYS A 75 -2.66 -11.57 -25.93
N ASP A 76 -3.36 -10.96 -26.89
CA ASP A 76 -2.88 -10.80 -28.27
C ASP A 76 -1.86 -9.66 -28.40
N LEU A 77 -1.90 -8.70 -27.47
CA LEU A 77 -0.88 -7.65 -27.27
C LEU A 77 0.54 -8.21 -27.03
N LEU A 78 0.66 -9.45 -26.53
CA LEU A 78 1.98 -10.05 -26.35
C LEU A 78 2.58 -10.56 -27.66
N LEU A 79 1.74 -10.93 -28.62
CA LEU A 79 2.09 -11.58 -29.88
C LEU A 79 2.20 -10.60 -31.05
N SER A 80 1.55 -9.44 -30.95
CA SER A 80 1.58 -8.47 -32.04
C SER A 80 2.94 -7.79 -32.20
N CYS A 81 3.29 -7.54 -33.46
CA CYS A 81 4.55 -6.93 -33.89
C CYS A 81 4.36 -5.49 -34.38
N ASN A 82 3.14 -4.94 -34.27
CA ASN A 82 2.82 -3.59 -34.71
C ASN A 82 3.35 -2.55 -33.71
N GLU A 83 3.76 -1.39 -34.24
CA GLU A 83 4.29 -0.29 -33.43
C GLU A 83 3.28 0.29 -32.42
N ALA A 84 1.99 0.34 -32.80
CA ALA A 84 0.92 0.78 -31.91
C ALA A 84 0.79 -0.16 -30.70
N ASP A 85 0.70 -1.45 -30.97
CA ASP A 85 0.55 -2.48 -29.94
C ASP A 85 1.80 -2.61 -29.05
N ARG A 86 2.99 -2.29 -29.59
CA ARG A 86 4.22 -2.20 -28.79
C ARG A 86 4.10 -1.12 -27.72
N LYS A 87 3.64 0.08 -28.08
CA LYS A 87 3.42 1.19 -27.13
C LYS A 87 2.33 0.83 -26.11
N GLU A 88 1.30 0.13 -26.54
CA GLU A 88 0.24 -0.36 -25.65
C GLU A 88 0.78 -1.36 -24.64
N LYS A 89 1.53 -2.36 -25.09
CA LYS A 89 2.22 -3.35 -24.25
C LYS A 89 3.15 -2.70 -23.24
N GLU A 90 3.93 -1.70 -23.65
CA GLU A 90 4.81 -0.95 -22.74
C GLU A 90 4.01 -0.21 -21.67
N ALA A 91 2.88 0.41 -22.03
CA ALA A 91 2.00 1.07 -21.08
C ALA A 91 1.38 0.09 -20.08
N VAL A 92 0.92 -1.09 -20.54
CA VAL A 92 0.40 -2.15 -19.66
C VAL A 92 1.50 -2.63 -18.70
N LYS A 93 2.70 -2.90 -19.22
CA LYS A 93 3.85 -3.29 -18.40
C LYS A 93 4.20 -2.24 -17.36
N TYR A 94 4.15 -0.95 -17.71
CA TYR A 94 4.45 0.13 -16.78
C TYR A 94 3.51 0.10 -15.57
N VAL A 95 2.20 0.01 -15.81
CA VAL A 95 1.18 -0.06 -14.76
C VAL A 95 1.37 -1.31 -13.90
N LEU A 96 1.58 -2.47 -14.51
CA LEU A 96 1.77 -3.71 -13.76
C LEU A 96 3.07 -3.71 -12.93
N ASN A 97 4.16 -3.18 -13.48
CA ASN A 97 5.43 -3.03 -12.77
C ASN A 97 5.33 -2.01 -11.63
N HIS A 98 4.51 -0.97 -11.81
CA HIS A 98 4.21 -0.03 -10.73
C HIS A 98 3.54 -0.75 -9.57
N TRP A 99 2.45 -1.48 -9.82
CA TRP A 99 1.72 -2.16 -8.74
C TRP A 99 2.47 -3.34 -8.13
N GLU A 100 3.33 -4.04 -8.88
CA GLU A 100 4.25 -5.04 -8.32
C GLU A 100 5.21 -4.39 -7.31
N ARG A 101 5.80 -3.24 -7.65
CA ARG A 101 6.68 -2.50 -6.71
C ARG A 101 5.94 -2.02 -5.48
N VAL A 102 4.71 -1.52 -5.64
CA VAL A 102 3.85 -1.12 -4.51
C VAL A 102 3.56 -2.32 -3.60
N ALA A 103 3.19 -3.47 -4.19
CA ALA A 103 2.93 -4.69 -3.45
C ALA A 103 4.17 -5.19 -2.69
N VAL A 104 5.35 -5.15 -3.31
CA VAL A 104 6.63 -5.44 -2.63
C VAL A 104 6.84 -4.48 -1.46
N GLY A 105 6.58 -3.17 -1.63
CA GLY A 105 6.71 -2.20 -0.55
C GLY A 105 5.77 -2.45 0.63
N ILE A 106 4.56 -2.97 0.39
CA ILE A 106 3.66 -3.44 1.45
C ILE A 106 4.25 -4.65 2.18
N VAL A 107 4.72 -5.66 1.42
CA VAL A 107 5.29 -6.89 2.00
C VAL A 107 6.54 -6.60 2.84
N GLN A 108 7.36 -5.63 2.42
CA GLN A 108 8.52 -5.16 3.18
C GLN A 108 8.17 -4.20 4.33
N GLY A 109 6.89 -3.91 4.54
CA GLY A 109 6.41 -3.05 5.62
C GLY A 109 6.79 -1.58 5.47
N ILE A 110 7.13 -1.12 4.25
CA ILE A 110 7.45 0.27 3.93
C ILE A 110 6.16 1.09 3.90
N TYR A 111 5.14 0.57 3.21
CA TYR A 111 3.86 1.25 3.06
C TYR A 111 2.81 0.78 4.07
N HIS A 112 1.91 1.69 4.41
CA HIS A 112 0.76 1.43 5.24
C HIS A 112 -0.37 0.84 4.38
N GLU A 113 -0.46 -0.49 4.34
CA GLU A 113 -1.40 -1.23 3.47
C GLU A 113 -2.83 -0.71 3.54
N GLU A 114 -3.38 -0.50 4.75
CA GLU A 114 -4.77 -0.07 4.89
C GLU A 114 -5.03 1.30 4.26
N MET A 115 -4.03 2.19 4.23
CA MET A 115 -4.18 3.50 3.59
C MET A 115 -4.24 3.34 2.06
N LEU A 116 -3.37 2.50 1.50
CA LEU A 116 -3.36 2.17 0.07
C LEU A 116 -4.64 1.44 -0.36
N ARG A 117 -5.12 0.50 0.46
CA ARG A 117 -6.35 -0.24 0.21
C ARG A 117 -7.53 0.71 0.17
N GLN A 118 -7.69 1.58 1.18
CA GLN A 118 -8.80 2.52 1.22
C GLN A 118 -8.81 3.48 0.02
N SER A 119 -7.64 3.90 -0.48
CA SER A 119 -7.57 4.82 -1.63
C SER A 119 -7.68 4.14 -2.99
N ASN A 120 -7.25 2.88 -3.13
CA ASN A 120 -7.09 2.21 -4.43
C ASN A 120 -7.78 0.86 -4.57
N HIS A 121 -8.62 0.43 -3.60
CA HIS A 121 -9.23 -0.91 -3.57
C HIS A 121 -9.86 -1.30 -4.92
N SER A 122 -10.89 -0.58 -5.35
CA SER A 122 -11.62 -0.87 -6.58
C SER A 122 -10.71 -0.86 -7.80
N ASN A 123 -9.77 0.09 -7.86
CA ASN A 123 -8.84 0.25 -8.97
C ASN A 123 -7.90 -0.95 -9.07
N VAL A 124 -7.24 -1.33 -7.97
CA VAL A 124 -6.29 -2.45 -7.92
C VAL A 124 -6.97 -3.78 -8.22
N VAL A 125 -8.13 -4.03 -7.60
CA VAL A 125 -8.87 -5.28 -7.79
C VAL A 125 -9.37 -5.39 -9.23
N SER A 126 -9.98 -4.33 -9.77
CA SER A 126 -10.45 -4.29 -11.16
C SER A 126 -9.30 -4.42 -12.16
N LEU A 127 -8.20 -3.69 -11.92
CA LEU A 127 -7.00 -3.74 -12.75
C LEU A 127 -6.42 -5.16 -12.81
N TYR A 128 -6.29 -5.86 -11.68
CA TYR A 128 -5.80 -7.23 -11.69
C TYR A 128 -6.72 -8.17 -12.48
N LYS A 129 -8.05 -8.07 -12.27
CA LYS A 129 -9.03 -8.87 -13.02
C LYS A 129 -8.90 -8.65 -14.53
N LYS A 130 -8.75 -7.40 -14.97
CA LYS A 130 -8.52 -7.04 -16.38
C LYS A 130 -7.16 -7.52 -16.87
N ALA A 131 -6.12 -7.40 -16.06
CA ALA A 131 -4.73 -7.71 -16.43
C ALA A 131 -4.35 -9.19 -16.34
N LYS A 132 -5.17 -10.02 -15.72
CA LYS A 132 -4.90 -11.44 -15.54
C LYS A 132 -4.52 -12.18 -16.84
N PRO A 133 -5.23 -12.02 -17.97
CA PRO A 133 -4.85 -12.69 -19.22
C PRO A 133 -3.45 -12.32 -19.72
N PHE A 134 -3.05 -11.06 -19.51
CA PHE A 134 -1.70 -10.60 -19.86
C PHE A 134 -0.64 -11.21 -18.93
N ILE A 135 -0.90 -11.22 -17.61
CA ILE A 135 -0.01 -11.81 -16.61
C ILE A 135 0.20 -13.29 -16.90
N ASP A 136 -0.87 -14.04 -17.12
CA ASP A 136 -0.82 -15.47 -17.40
C ASP A 136 -0.05 -15.77 -18.69
N ALA A 137 -0.24 -14.95 -19.73
CA ALA A 137 0.47 -15.11 -20.98
C ALA A 137 1.96 -14.72 -20.89
N VAL A 138 2.34 -13.75 -20.04
CA VAL A 138 3.76 -13.49 -19.70
C VAL A 138 4.37 -14.69 -18.98
N ARG A 139 3.70 -15.23 -17.96
CA ARG A 139 4.17 -16.41 -17.20
C ARG A 139 4.36 -17.63 -18.11
N TYR A 140 3.40 -17.86 -19.01
CA TYR A 140 3.48 -18.91 -20.02
C TYR A 140 4.66 -18.71 -20.98
N LYS A 141 4.84 -17.50 -21.52
CA LYS A 141 5.93 -17.21 -22.45
C LYS A 141 7.31 -17.39 -21.79
N GLU A 142 7.48 -16.89 -20.57
CA GLU A 142 8.75 -16.90 -19.85
C GLU A 142 8.98 -18.20 -19.06
N GLN A 143 7.99 -19.10 -19.02
CA GLN A 143 7.99 -20.35 -18.25
C GLN A 143 8.30 -20.12 -16.76
N LYS A 144 7.75 -19.03 -16.20
CA LYS A 144 8.00 -18.59 -14.80
C LYS A 144 6.74 -18.03 -14.17
N ASP A 145 6.28 -18.66 -13.09
CA ASP A 145 5.08 -18.22 -12.36
C ASP A 145 5.29 -17.02 -11.45
N THR A 146 6.53 -16.55 -11.31
CA THR A 146 6.88 -15.48 -10.35
C THR A 146 6.52 -14.08 -10.83
N PHE A 147 6.25 -13.88 -12.13
CA PHE A 147 5.88 -12.58 -12.66
C PHE A 147 4.59 -12.07 -12.02
N TYR A 148 4.63 -10.82 -11.52
CA TYR A 148 3.48 -10.13 -10.92
C TYR A 148 2.84 -10.85 -9.72
N ARG A 149 3.59 -11.72 -9.04
CA ARG A 149 3.07 -12.54 -7.94
C ARG A 149 2.69 -11.71 -6.72
N HIS A 150 3.42 -10.64 -6.40
CA HIS A 150 3.08 -9.79 -5.25
C HIS A 150 1.82 -8.98 -5.55
N PHE A 151 1.73 -8.42 -6.76
CA PHE A 151 0.55 -7.71 -7.21
C PHE A 151 -0.70 -8.61 -7.17
N GLU A 152 -0.61 -9.83 -7.69
CA GLU A 152 -1.69 -10.81 -7.63
C GLU A 152 -2.14 -11.10 -6.20
N LYS A 153 -1.20 -11.41 -5.29
CA LYS A 153 -1.52 -11.67 -3.88
C LYS A 153 -2.19 -10.47 -3.21
N MET A 154 -1.69 -9.26 -3.48
CA MET A 154 -2.26 -8.02 -2.95
C MET A 154 -3.70 -7.82 -3.45
N ALA A 155 -3.93 -7.95 -4.76
CA ALA A 155 -5.24 -7.76 -5.36
C ALA A 155 -6.27 -8.78 -4.86
N LEU A 156 -5.90 -10.07 -4.80
CA LEU A 156 -6.78 -11.13 -4.27
C LEU A 156 -7.11 -10.91 -2.79
N SER A 157 -6.10 -10.58 -1.98
CA SER A 157 -6.30 -10.30 -0.56
C SER A 157 -7.19 -9.08 -0.30
N TRP A 158 -7.18 -8.10 -1.22
CA TRP A 158 -8.08 -6.95 -1.16
C TRP A 158 -9.48 -7.31 -1.63
N ASP A 159 -9.64 -8.16 -2.65
CA ASP A 159 -10.96 -8.63 -3.12
C ASP A 159 -11.71 -9.40 -2.01
N GLU A 160 -10.99 -10.25 -1.26
CA GLU A 160 -11.54 -10.99 -0.10
C GLU A 160 -11.90 -10.08 1.08
N ARG A 161 -11.31 -8.88 1.16
CA ARG A 161 -11.51 -7.91 2.24
C ARG A 161 -12.14 -6.64 1.67
N PRO A 162 -13.47 -6.59 1.46
CA PRO A 162 -14.13 -5.38 0.98
C PRO A 162 -13.93 -4.20 1.95
N LEU A 163 -14.14 -3.00 1.45
CA LEU A 163 -14.05 -1.79 2.27
C LEU A 163 -15.16 -1.79 3.33
N LYS A 164 -14.80 -1.39 4.55
CA LYS A 164 -15.77 -1.26 5.66
C LYS A 164 -16.69 -0.07 5.42
N ASN A 165 -17.92 -0.14 5.94
CA ASN A 165 -18.83 1.00 5.96
C ASN A 165 -18.17 2.19 6.70
N LEU A 166 -18.28 3.39 6.12
CA LEU A 166 -17.76 4.64 6.69
C LEU A 166 -18.27 4.91 8.12
N SER A 167 -19.47 4.42 8.46
CA SER A 167 -20.04 4.53 9.82
C SER A 167 -19.20 3.87 10.93
N THR A 168 -18.30 2.95 10.57
CA THR A 168 -17.41 2.27 11.51
C THR A 168 -16.14 3.06 11.85
N TRP A 169 -15.91 4.18 11.17
CA TRP A 169 -14.70 4.99 11.36
C TRP A 169 -14.87 6.03 12.48
N PRO A 170 -13.83 6.25 13.30
CA PRO A 170 -13.92 7.17 14.45
C PRO A 170 -14.18 8.63 14.02
N TYR A 171 -13.76 9.02 12.82
CA TYR A 171 -13.92 10.38 12.28
C TYR A 171 -15.27 10.64 11.60
N PHE A 172 -16.03 9.57 11.30
CA PHE A 172 -17.31 9.65 10.59
C PHE A 172 -18.48 9.13 11.43
N LYS A 173 -18.33 9.05 12.77
CA LYS A 173 -19.46 8.75 13.66
C LYS A 173 -20.58 9.76 13.37
N LYS A 174 -21.80 9.25 13.11
CA LYS A 174 -23.00 10.08 12.95
C LYS A 174 -23.02 11.10 14.09
N SER A 175 -22.99 12.39 13.75
CA SER A 175 -23.58 13.41 14.59
C SER A 175 -25.02 12.96 14.85
N ALA A 176 -25.31 12.61 16.11
CA ALA A 176 -26.66 12.28 16.56
C ALA A 176 -27.57 13.49 16.38
#